data_AF-A0A6V7K1X3-F1
#
_entry.id   AF-A0A6V7K1X3-F1
#
_cell.length_a   1.000
_cell.length_b   1.000
_cell.length_c   1.000
_cell.angle_alpha   90.00
_cell.angle_beta   90.00
_cell.angle_gamma   90.00
#
_symmetry.space_group_name_H-M   'P 1'
#
loop_
_entity.id
_entity.type
_entity.pdbx_description
1 polymer ?
#
loop_
_entity_poly.entity_id
_entity_poly.type
_entity_poly.pdbx_seq_one_letter_code
_entity_poly.pdbx_strand_id
1 'polypeptide(L)'
;GGQWLVALVDYYGGTLVAIVVGVLEIISIFWIYGMRNFLNDVEFMLGVRPGIYWRICWIFVTPAIMIVIMVYTFAIYSPLTYDGEVYPTWSY
;
A
#
# COMPACT_ATOMS: atom_id res chain seq x y z
N GLY A 1 -21.45 3.23 -21.68
CA GLY A 1 -21.17 4.67 -21.53
C GLY A 1 -20.46 4.97 -20.23
N GLY A 2 -21.20 5.13 -19.11
CA GLY A 2 -20.61 5.60 -17.84
C GLY A 2 -19.73 4.59 -17.08
N GLN A 3 -20.00 3.29 -17.18
CA GLN A 3 -19.22 2.25 -16.47
C GLN A 3 -17.73 2.21 -16.90
N TRP A 4 -17.43 2.58 -18.14
CA TRP A 4 -16.05 2.69 -18.65
C TRP A 4 -15.29 3.84 -17.96
N LEU A 5 -15.93 5.00 -17.80
CA LEU A 5 -15.34 6.13 -17.06
C LEU A 5 -15.14 5.81 -15.57
N VAL A 6 -16.10 5.09 -14.96
CA VAL A 6 -15.98 4.68 -13.55
C VAL A 6 -14.82 3.70 -13.35
N ALA A 7 -14.67 2.71 -14.23
CA ALA A 7 -13.55 1.76 -14.17
C ALA A 7 -12.18 2.43 -14.38
N LEU A 8 -12.11 3.42 -15.29
CA LEU A 8 -10.90 4.22 -15.49
C LEU A 8 -10.52 5.01 -14.23
N VAL A 9 -11.47 5.74 -13.64
CA VAL A 9 -11.23 6.56 -12.45
C VAL A 9 -10.92 5.69 -11.23
N ASP A 10 -11.58 4.54 -11.08
CA ASP A 10 -11.33 3.64 -9.95
C ASP A 10 -9.93 3.02 -10.00
N TYR A 11 -9.44 2.66 -11.18
CA TYR A 11 -8.09 2.12 -11.33
C TYR A 11 -7.01 3.20 -11.18
N TYR A 12 -7.10 4.31 -11.93
CA TYR A 12 -6.08 5.37 -11.92
C TYR A 12 -6.16 6.29 -10.72
N GLY A 13 -7.36 6.67 -10.30
CA GLY A 13 -7.60 7.64 -9.23
C GLY A 13 -7.75 7.00 -7.85
N GLY A 14 -8.35 5.81 -7.76
CA GLY A 14 -8.57 5.13 -6.49
C GLY A 14 -7.42 4.21 -6.13
N THR A 15 -7.27 3.13 -6.89
CA THR A 15 -6.41 1.99 -6.55
C THR A 15 -4.92 2.36 -6.60
N LEU A 16 -4.47 2.97 -7.68
CA LEU A 16 -3.05 3.37 -7.82
C LEU A 16 -2.63 4.42 -6.79
N VAL A 17 -3.44 5.45 -6.58
CA VAL A 17 -3.16 6.51 -5.59
C VAL A 17 -3.13 5.92 -4.19
N ALA A 18 -4.11 5.08 -3.82
CA ALA A 18 -4.15 4.46 -2.50
C ALA A 18 -2.91 3.61 -2.21
N ILE A 19 -2.41 2.86 -3.20
CA ILE A 19 -1.21 2.04 -3.05
C ILE A 19 0.04 2.90 -2.87
N VAL A 20 0.20 3.96 -3.68
CA VAL A 20 1.33 4.89 -3.57
C VAL A 20 1.34 5.59 -2.21
N VAL A 21 0.18 6.10 -1.77
CA VAL A 21 0.04 6.74 -0.46
C VAL A 21 0.33 5.74 0.66
N GLY A 22 -0.21 4.52 0.61
CA GLY A 22 0.05 3.49 1.62
C GLY A 22 1.54 3.13 1.75
N VAL A 23 2.28 3.06 0.64
CA VAL A 23 3.73 2.84 0.66
C VAL A 23 4.47 4.01 1.30
N LEU A 24 4.10 5.24 0.95
CA LEU A 24 4.72 6.45 1.54
C LEU A 24 4.44 6.58 3.03
N GLU A 25 3.22 6.29 3.47
CA GLU A 25 2.84 6.30 4.89
C GLU A 25 3.70 5.33 5.69
N ILE A 26 3.90 4.13 5.17
CA ILE A 26 4.66 3.09 5.87
C ILE A 26 6.15 3.38 5.88
N ILE A 27 6.71 3.87 4.78
CA ILE A 27 8.09 4.38 4.76
C ILE A 27 8.23 5.51 5.78
N SER A 28 7.27 6.43 5.85
CA SER A 28 7.28 7.53 6.82
C SER A 28 7.25 7.02 8.26
N ILE A 29 6.44 6.01 8.57
CA ILE A 29 6.40 5.40 9.91
C ILE A 29 7.73 4.71 10.24
N PHE A 30 8.31 3.95 9.31
CA PHE A 30 9.55 3.23 9.58
C PHE A 30 10.80 4.13 9.64
N TRP A 31 10.87 5.16 8.79
CA TRP A 31 12.06 6.02 8.64
C TRP A 31 11.99 7.32 9.45
N ILE A 32 10.82 7.96 9.52
CA ILE A 32 10.64 9.25 10.24
C ILE A 32 10.19 9.00 11.68
N TYR A 33 9.12 8.21 11.87
CA TYR A 33 8.57 7.99 13.20
C TYR A 33 9.47 7.08 14.05
N GLY A 34 10.08 6.09 13.40
CA GLY A 34 11.04 5.19 14.01
C GLY A 34 10.37 4.10 14.85
N MET A 35 10.86 2.88 14.68
CA MET A 35 10.34 1.66 15.31
C MET A 35 10.15 1.78 16.84
N ARG A 36 11.06 2.48 17.52
CA ARG A 36 11.08 2.57 18.98
C ARG A 36 9.92 3.40 19.53
N ASN A 37 9.53 4.46 18.83
CA ASN A 37 8.38 5.28 19.19
C ASN A 37 7.08 4.52 18.94
N PHE A 38 6.99 3.84 17.79
CA PHE A 38 5.82 3.00 17.47
C PHE A 38 5.53 1.93 18.54
N LEU A 39 6.58 1.29 19.06
CA LEU A 39 6.43 0.31 20.15
C LEU A 39 5.98 0.95 21.47
N ASN A 40 6.45 2.16 21.77
CA ASN A 40 6.03 2.88 22.97
C ASN A 40 4.56 3.29 22.89
N ASP A 41 4.08 3.73 21.72
CA ASP A 41 2.66 4.04 21.53
C ASP A 41 1.78 2.81 21.65
N VAL A 42 2.22 1.68 21.10
CA VAL A 42 1.47 0.43 21.20
C VAL A 42 1.39 -0.05 22.65
N GLU A 43 2.49 0.06 23.39
CA GLU A 43 2.51 -0.23 24.84
C GLU A 43 1.57 0.72 25.60
N PHE A 44 1.53 2.00 25.23
CA PHE A 44 0.63 2.99 25.82
C PHE A 44 -0.85 2.70 25.50
N MET A 45 -1.17 2.30 24.27
CA MET A 45 -2.55 2.02 23.83
C MET A 45 -3.10 0.73 24.43
N LEU A 46 -2.29 -0.33 24.49
CA LEU A 46 -2.73 -1.64 24.96
C LEU A 46 -2.51 -1.84 26.46
N GLY A 47 -1.69 -1.00 27.11
CA GLY A 47 -1.32 -1.15 28.53
C GLY A 47 -0.48 -2.39 28.83
N VAL A 48 -0.08 -3.14 27.81
CA VAL A 48 0.74 -4.36 27.90
C VAL A 48 1.89 -4.27 26.91
N ARG A 49 3.09 -4.72 27.32
CA ARG A 49 4.25 -4.78 26.41
C ARG A 49 4.03 -5.90 25.40
N PRO A 50 3.89 -5.60 24.10
CA PRO A 50 3.80 -6.63 23.08
C PRO A 50 5.09 -7.47 23.11
N GLY A 51 4.93 -8.80 23.17
CA GLY A 51 6.05 -9.73 23.21
C GLY A 51 6.94 -9.65 21.96
N ILE A 52 8.12 -10.27 22.03
CA ILE A 52 9.13 -10.24 20.96
C ILE A 52 8.58 -10.76 19.62
N TYR A 53 7.66 -11.72 19.65
CA TYR A 53 6.98 -12.23 18.46
C TYR A 53 6.22 -11.13 17.69
N TRP A 54 5.40 -10.34 18.40
CA TRP A 54 4.63 -9.23 17.81
C TRP A 54 5.54 -8.12 17.29
N ARG A 55 6.62 -7.86 18.01
CA ARG A 55 7.64 -6.91 17.62
C ARG A 55 8.31 -7.30 16.30
N ILE A 56 8.72 -8.57 16.15
CA ILE A 56 9.34 -9.07 14.90
C ILE A 56 8.32 -9.09 13.76
N CYS A 57 7.07 -9.48 14.03
CA CYS A 57 5.99 -9.45 13.05
C CYS A 57 5.86 -8.04 12.44
N TRP A 58 5.81 -7.00 13.26
CA TRP A 58 5.65 -5.64 12.73
C TRP A 58 6.90 -5.06 12.09
N ILE A 59 8.08 -5.49 12.51
CA ILE A 59 9.35 -5.01 11.95
C ILE A 59 9.67 -5.67 10.62
N PHE A 60 9.30 -6.94 10.45
CA PHE A 60 9.75 -7.72 9.29
C PHE A 60 8.58 -8.08 8.38
N VAL A 61 7.46 -8.53 8.94
CA VAL A 61 6.31 -8.99 8.16
C VAL A 61 5.57 -7.81 7.53
N THR A 62 5.33 -6.72 8.27
CA THR A 62 4.65 -5.54 7.72
C THR A 62 5.39 -4.91 6.53
N PRO A 63 6.71 -4.59 6.61
CA PRO A 63 7.41 -4.04 5.46
C PRO A 63 7.62 -5.09 4.35
N ALA A 64 7.79 -6.38 4.68
CA ALA A 64 7.89 -7.42 3.66
C ALA A 64 6.60 -7.57 2.84
N ILE A 65 5.43 -7.63 3.49
CA ILE A 65 4.13 -7.67 2.81
C ILE A 65 3.94 -6.43 1.94
N MET A 66 4.35 -5.26 2.40
CA MET A 66 4.22 -4.02 1.65
C MET A 66 5.15 -3.94 0.44
N ILE A 67 6.38 -4.44 0.55
CA ILE A 67 7.29 -4.59 -0.60
C ILE A 67 6.69 -5.59 -1.61
N VAL A 68 6.11 -6.69 -1.14
CA VAL A 68 5.45 -7.68 -2.01
C VAL A 68 4.26 -7.06 -2.73
N ILE A 69 3.41 -6.30 -2.03
CA ILE A 69 2.28 -5.59 -2.65
C ILE A 69 2.78 -4.56 -3.65
N MET A 70 3.84 -3.81 -3.35
CA MET A 70 4.44 -2.86 -4.28
C MET A 70 4.95 -3.55 -5.55
N VAL A 71 5.72 -4.64 -5.42
CA VAL A 71 6.22 -5.41 -6.57
C VAL A 71 5.07 -6.03 -7.37
N TYR A 72 4.04 -6.55 -6.70
CA TYR A 72 2.85 -7.10 -7.34
C TYR A 72 2.09 -6.03 -8.14
N THR A 73 1.92 -4.84 -7.56
CA THR A 73 1.30 -3.69 -8.24
C THR A 73 2.13 -3.25 -9.44
N PHE A 74 3.45 -3.18 -9.33
CA PHE A 74 4.34 -2.88 -10.47
C PHE A 74 4.34 -3.98 -11.54
N ALA A 75 4.18 -5.25 -11.14
CA ALA A 75 4.08 -6.37 -12.09
C ALA A 75 2.71 -6.38 -12.82
N ILE A 76 1.65 -5.94 -12.14
CA ILE A 76 0.30 -5.79 -12.69
C ILE A 76 0.07 -4.42 -13.33
N TYR A 77 1.07 -3.54 -13.28
CA TYR A 77 1.20 -2.34 -14.12
C TYR A 77 1.38 -2.71 -15.61
N SER A 78 0.57 -3.63 -16.10
CA SER A 78 0.28 -3.77 -17.50
C SER A 78 -0.81 -2.77 -17.88
N PRO A 79 -0.79 -2.28 -19.13
CA PRO A 79 -1.81 -1.39 -19.62
C PRO A 79 -3.19 -2.01 -19.41
N LEU A 80 -4.04 -1.33 -18.62
CA LEU A 80 -5.45 -1.66 -18.46
C LEU A 80 -6.04 -2.00 -19.82
N THR A 81 -6.43 -3.25 -19.97
CA THR A 81 -7.18 -3.72 -21.13
C THR A 81 -8.56 -4.05 -20.63
N TYR A 82 -9.55 -3.26 -21.05
CA TYR A 82 -10.95 -3.49 -20.70
C TYR A 82 -11.62 -4.01 -21.95
N ASP A 83 -12.07 -5.26 -21.90
CA ASP A 83 -12.89 -5.90 -22.92
C ASP A 83 -12.22 -5.99 -24.32
N GLY A 84 -10.92 -6.30 -24.36
CA GLY A 84 -10.18 -6.55 -25.62
C GLY A 84 -9.79 -5.31 -26.42
N GLU A 85 -10.21 -4.11 -25.99
CA GLU A 85 -9.80 -2.84 -26.56
C GLU A 85 -8.78 -2.15 -25.65
N VAL A 86 -7.64 -1.79 -26.23
CA VAL A 86 -6.57 -1.07 -25.54
C VAL A 86 -7.09 0.33 -25.24
N TYR A 87 -7.09 0.73 -23.96
CA TYR A 87 -7.34 2.12 -23.61
C TYR A 87 -6.40 3.03 -24.44
N PRO A 88 -6.89 4.08 -25.09
CA PRO A 88 -6.05 4.91 -25.95
C PRO A 88 -4.96 5.63 -25.14
N THR A 89 -3.83 5.96 -25.76
CA THR A 89 -2.62 6.48 -25.08
C THR A 89 -2.84 7.76 -24.27
N TRP A 90 -3.93 8.50 -24.49
CA TRP A 90 -4.30 9.70 -23.74
C TRP A 90 -4.99 9.42 -22.39
N SER A 91 -5.42 8.18 -22.14
CA SER A 91 -6.06 7.78 -20.88
C SER A 91 -5.12 7.08 -19.90
N TYR A 92 -3.82 7.02 -20.24
CA TYR A 92 -2.73 6.62 -19.33
C TYR A 92 -2.09 7.83 -18.66
#